data_AF-A0A1Z1WSP4-F1
#
_entry.id   AF-A0A1Z1WSP4-F1
#
_cell.length_a   1.000
_cell.length_b   1.000
_cell.length_c   1.000
_cell.angle_alpha   90.00
_cell.angle_beta   90.00
_cell.angle_gamma   90.00
#
_symmetry.space_group_name_H-M   'P 1'
#
loop_
_entity.id
_entity.type
_entity.pdbx_description
1 polymer ?
#
loop_
_entity_poly.entity_id
_entity_poly.type
_entity_poly.pdbx_seq_one_letter_code
_entity_poly.pdbx_strand_id
1 'polypeptide(L)'
;MGNWVVIAQYHSDVYRTEFVRAGLETKLQALEALRAALFTYVPSKSLVEKRRRVYRFADQETYLVVIKGKLTQWECTLRVAELVSDSADPAVAEQAQLDGGAAEVADGPRDRIPPGH
;
A
#
# COMPACT_ATOMS: atom_id res chain seq x y z
N MET A 1 -18.95 -3.01 -0.11
CA MET A 1 -17.81 -3.79 0.45
C MET A 1 -16.55 -3.06 0.02
N GLY A 2 -15.53 -2.96 0.88
CA GLY A 2 -14.29 -2.27 0.54
C GLY A 2 -13.35 -3.19 -0.25
N ASN A 3 -12.41 -2.64 -1.01
CA ASN A 3 -11.36 -3.44 -1.64
C ASN A 3 -10.03 -3.10 -0.96
N TRP A 4 -9.63 -3.97 -0.04
CA TRP A 4 -8.47 -3.78 0.80
C TRP A 4 -7.28 -4.61 0.33
N VAL A 5 -6.09 -4.06 0.55
CA VAL A 5 -4.81 -4.68 0.22
C VAL A 5 -3.88 -4.67 1.43
N VAL A 6 -2.98 -5.65 1.48
CA VAL A 6 -1.79 -5.64 2.35
C VAL A 6 -0.59 -5.35 1.46
N ILE A 7 0.18 -4.32 1.81
CA ILE A 7 1.35 -3.89 1.03
C ILE A 7 2.62 -3.99 1.85
N ALA A 8 3.73 -4.20 1.16
CA ALA A 8 5.08 -4.02 1.65
C ALA A 8 5.72 -2.82 0.95
N GLN A 9 6.24 -1.88 1.74
CA GLN A 9 6.95 -0.70 1.25
C GLN A 9 8.42 -0.79 1.64
N TYR A 10 9.30 -0.59 0.66
CA TYR A 10 10.74 -0.64 0.84
C TYR A 10 11.32 0.76 0.79
N HIS A 11 12.08 1.11 1.82
CA HIS A 11 12.85 2.35 1.86
C HIS A 11 14.27 2.03 1.36
N SER A 12 14.44 2.03 0.03
CA SER A 12 15.75 1.95 -0.63
C SER A 12 15.92 3.15 -1.57
N ASP A 13 17.06 3.24 -2.26
CA ASP A 13 17.32 4.29 -3.26
C ASP A 13 16.22 4.37 -4.34
N VAL A 14 15.48 3.27 -4.53
CA VAL A 14 14.22 3.23 -5.28
C VAL A 14 13.07 2.96 -4.31
N TYR A 15 12.06 3.83 -4.31
CA TYR A 15 10.83 3.57 -3.57
C TYR A 15 10.04 2.46 -4.28
N ARG A 16 9.82 1.35 -3.59
CA ARG A 16 9.12 0.19 -4.14
C ARG A 16 7.99 -0.24 -3.21
N THR A 17 6.82 -0.44 -3.80
CA THR A 17 5.65 -1.02 -3.14
C THR A 17 5.33 -2.37 -3.78
N GLU A 18 5.10 -3.39 -2.96
CA GLU A 18 4.63 -4.70 -3.39
C GLU A 18 3.28 -5.03 -2.75
N PHE A 19 2.38 -5.63 -3.51
CA PHE A 19 1.13 -6.16 -3.00
C PHE A 19 1.37 -7.56 -2.43
N VAL A 20 1.27 -7.69 -1.10
CA VAL A 20 1.38 -8.98 -0.41
C VAL A 20 0.08 -9.76 -0.56
N ARG A 21 -1.06 -9.06 -0.47
CA ARG A 21 -2.40 -9.61 -0.69
C ARG A 21 -3.32 -8.52 -1.19
N ALA A 22 -4.26 -8.85 -2.07
CA ALA A 22 -5.25 -7.93 -2.60
C ALA A 22 -6.65 -8.55 -2.64
N GLY A 23 -7.68 -7.73 -2.88
CA GLY A 23 -9.06 -8.18 -3.03
C GLY A 23 -9.73 -8.60 -1.72
N LEU A 24 -9.37 -7.97 -0.60
CA LEU A 24 -9.97 -8.27 0.70
C LEU A 24 -11.20 -7.40 0.91
N GLU A 25 -12.35 -8.02 1.21
CA GLU A 25 -13.65 -7.34 1.19
C GLU A 25 -13.89 -6.42 2.39
N THR A 26 -13.15 -6.65 3.48
CA THR A 26 -13.31 -5.95 4.75
C THR A 26 -11.97 -5.55 5.35
N LYS A 27 -11.96 -4.44 6.10
CA LYS A 27 -10.80 -4.02 6.89
C LYS A 27 -10.36 -5.12 7.87
N LEU A 28 -11.29 -5.85 8.46
CA LEU A 28 -10.96 -6.94 9.40
C LEU A 28 -10.14 -8.04 8.72
N GLN A 29 -10.59 -8.51 7.55
CA GLN A 29 -9.83 -9.49 6.75
C GLN A 29 -8.44 -8.95 6.36
N ALA A 30 -8.34 -7.66 6.02
CA ALA A 30 -7.06 -7.01 5.73
C ALA A 30 -6.12 -6.98 6.93
N LEU A 31 -6.63 -6.68 8.12
CA LEU A 31 -5.86 -6.68 9.36
C LEU A 31 -5.43 -8.09 9.78
N GLU A 32 -6.27 -9.11 9.56
CA GLU A 32 -5.91 -10.51 9.77
C GLU A 32 -4.81 -10.96 8.80
N ALA A 33 -4.95 -10.63 7.52
CA ALA A 33 -3.92 -10.89 6.52
C ALA A 33 -2.61 -10.17 6.83
N LEU A 34 -2.67 -8.90 7.29
CA LEU A 34 -1.51 -8.15 7.75
C LEU A 34 -0.83 -8.87 8.92
N ARG A 35 -1.60 -9.25 9.95
CA ARG A 35 -1.06 -9.99 11.12
C ARG A 35 -0.35 -11.28 10.70
N ALA A 36 -0.90 -12.02 9.74
CA ALA A 36 -0.22 -13.20 9.21
C ALA A 36 1.09 -12.82 8.47
N ALA A 37 1.06 -11.79 7.63
CA ALA A 37 2.21 -11.33 6.85
C ALA A 37 3.39 -10.86 7.71
N LEU A 38 3.13 -10.28 8.89
CA LEU A 38 4.19 -9.86 9.83
C LEU A 38 5.18 -10.98 10.15
N PHE A 39 4.72 -12.23 10.17
CA PHE A 39 5.53 -13.38 10.55
C PHE A 39 5.99 -14.24 9.37
N THR A 40 5.35 -14.12 8.21
CA THR A 40 5.59 -15.04 7.07
C THR A 40 6.11 -14.34 5.82
N TYR A 41 5.95 -13.02 5.70
CA TYR A 41 6.42 -12.29 4.52
C TYR A 41 7.94 -12.39 4.37
N VAL A 42 8.43 -12.70 3.18
CA VAL A 42 9.85 -12.75 2.84
C VAL A 42 10.07 -11.98 1.53
N PRO A 43 10.96 -10.98 1.51
CA PRO A 43 11.15 -10.07 0.38
C PRO A 43 11.81 -10.75 -0.85
N SER A 44 12.51 -11.86 -0.65
CA SER A 44 13.15 -12.63 -1.72
C SER A 44 13.14 -14.12 -1.39
N LYS A 45 12.83 -14.94 -2.40
CA LYS A 45 12.82 -16.42 -2.26
C LYS A 45 14.19 -17.02 -1.89
N SER A 46 15.28 -16.29 -2.15
CA SER A 46 16.64 -16.74 -1.81
C SER A 46 17.10 -16.30 -0.41
N LEU A 47 16.28 -15.54 0.33
CA LEU A 47 16.64 -15.08 1.67
C LEU A 47 16.54 -16.22 2.67
N VAL A 48 17.67 -16.59 3.27
CA VAL A 48 17.70 -17.44 4.46
C VAL A 48 17.63 -16.55 5.70
N GLU A 49 16.43 -16.44 6.26
CA GLU A 49 16.17 -15.66 7.47
C GLU A 49 16.89 -16.26 8.70
N LYS A 50 17.67 -15.42 9.39
CA LYS A 50 18.30 -15.76 10.68
C LYS A 50 17.58 -15.14 11.86
N ARG A 51 17.07 -13.93 11.67
CA ARG A 51 16.35 -13.18 12.71
C ARG A 51 15.36 -12.22 12.08
N ARG A 52 14.20 -12.09 12.69
CA ARG A 52 13.20 -11.07 12.38
C ARG A 52 12.88 -10.25 13.62
N ARG A 53 12.69 -8.95 13.41
CA ARG A 53 12.18 -8.02 14.42
C ARG A 53 11.01 -7.29 13.79
N VAL A 54 9.91 -7.18 14.55
CA VAL A 54 8.69 -6.51 14.11
C VAL A 54 8.39 -5.42 15.13
N TYR A 55 8.27 -4.19 14.65
CA TYR A 55 7.93 -3.01 15.45
C TYR A 55 6.59 -2.49 14.97
N ARG A 56 5.73 -2.07 15.89
CA ARG A 56 4.47 -1.39 15.58
C ARG A 56 4.71 0.12 15.64
N PHE A 57 4.30 0.85 14.62
CA PHE A 57 4.33 2.32 14.64
C PHE A 57 3.21 2.87 15.53
N ALA A 58 3.36 4.12 15.96
CA ALA A 58 2.43 4.77 16.88
C ALA A 58 1.03 5.01 16.29
N ASP A 59 0.92 5.09 14.95
CA ASP A 59 -0.34 5.24 14.20
C ASP A 59 -1.24 3.98 14.27
N GLN A 60 -0.72 2.86 14.78
CA GLN A 60 -1.34 1.53 14.76
C GLN A 60 -1.65 1.07 13.32
N GLU A 61 -1.71 -0.24 13.08
CA GLU A 61 -1.93 -0.82 11.72
C GLU A 61 -0.78 -0.65 10.71
N THR A 62 0.32 0.01 11.10
CA THR A 62 1.59 0.05 10.36
C THR A 62 2.69 -0.64 11.18
N TYR A 63 3.52 -1.45 10.51
CA TYR A 63 4.60 -2.20 11.16
C TYR A 63 5.91 -2.13 10.39
N LEU A 64 7.02 -1.86 11.08
CA LEU A 64 8.37 -2.02 10.54
C LEU A 64 8.83 -3.47 10.76
N VAL A 65 9.17 -4.15 9.68
CA VAL A 65 9.74 -5.50 9.71
C VAL A 65 11.20 -5.43 9.28
N VAL A 66 12.08 -5.85 10.19
CA VAL A 66 13.53 -5.95 9.95
C VAL A 66 13.91 -7.42 9.91
N ILE A 67 14.29 -7.92 8.74
CA ILE A 67 14.71 -9.31 8.51
C ILE A 67 16.22 -9.33 8.27
N LYS A 68 16.95 -9.98 9.17
CA LYS A 68 18.39 -10.19 9.05
C LYS A 68 18.65 -11.59 8.51
N GLY A 69 19.24 -11.66 7.32
CA GLY A 69 19.80 -12.87 6.74
C GLY A 69 21.26 -13.08 7.15
N LYS A 70 21.93 -14.02 6.46
CA LYS A 70 23.35 -14.34 6.72
C LYS A 70 24.30 -13.21 6.28
N LEU A 71 24.02 -12.58 5.14
CA LEU A 71 24.85 -11.54 4.52
C LEU A 71 24.10 -10.23 4.27
N THR A 72 22.79 -10.24 4.40
CA THR A 72 21.92 -9.12 4.03
C THR A 72 20.95 -8.79 5.17
N GLN A 73 20.56 -7.53 5.24
CA GLN A 73 19.48 -7.04 6.09
C GLN A 73 18.44 -6.42 5.18
N TRP A 74 17.17 -6.72 5.46
CA TRP A 74 16.02 -6.20 4.75
C TRP A 74 15.12 -5.47 5.73
N GLU A 75 14.64 -4.30 5.30
CA GLU A 75 13.72 -3.48 6.05
C GLU A 75 12.55 -3.15 5.15
N CYS A 76 11.34 -3.41 5.64
CA CYS A 76 10.13 -3.02 4.96
C CYS A 76 9.05 -2.62 5.95
N THR A 77 8.15 -1.76 5.49
CA THR A 77 6.95 -1.38 6.21
C THR A 77 5.78 -2.21 5.67
N LEU A 78 5.10 -2.94 6.56
CA LEU A 78 3.86 -3.64 6.24
C LEU A 78 2.66 -2.85 6.77
N ARG A 79 1.66 -2.63 5.91
CA ARG A 79 0.42 -1.93 6.26
C ARG A 79 -0.74 -2.35 5.35
N VAL A 80 -1.94 -1.94 5.74
CA VAL A 80 -3.13 -2.05 4.87
C VAL A 80 -3.39 -0.76 4.10
N ALA A 81 -4.04 -0.88 2.96
CA ALA A 81 -4.62 0.24 2.22
C ALA A 81 -5.98 -0.16 1.64
N GLU A 82 -6.86 0.81 1.46
CA GLU A 82 -8.17 0.64 0.80
C GLU A 82 -8.09 1.26 -0.60
N LEU A 83 -8.61 0.54 -1.59
CA LEU A 83 -8.87 1.08 -2.91
C LEU A 83 -10.11 1.98 -2.82
N VAL A 84 -9.88 3.28 -2.95
CA VAL A 84 -10.94 4.30 -2.90
C VAL A 84 -11.48 4.64 -4.29
N SER A 85 -10.65 4.52 -5.32
CA SER A 85 -11.01 4.83 -6.71
C SER A 85 -10.16 4.02 -7.67
N ASP A 86 -10.77 3.51 -8.73
CA ASP A 86 -10.10 2.85 -9.85
C ASP A 86 -10.57 3.50 -11.16
N SER A 87 -9.65 4.04 -11.95
CA SER A 87 -9.99 4.67 -13.23
C SER A 87 -10.44 3.68 -14.30
N ALA A 88 -10.19 2.38 -14.11
CA ALA A 88 -10.70 1.33 -14.96
C ALA A 88 -12.16 0.96 -14.62
N ASP A 89 -12.71 1.46 -13.52
CA ASP A 89 -14.12 1.29 -13.19
C ASP A 89 -14.98 2.20 -14.09
N PRO A 90 -15.89 1.65 -14.91
CA PRO A 90 -16.75 2.44 -15.79
C PRO A 90 -17.61 3.46 -15.03
N ALA A 91 -17.99 3.20 -13.78
CA ALA A 91 -18.76 4.14 -12.97
C ALA A 91 -17.96 5.40 -12.61
N VAL A 92 -16.64 5.30 -12.49
CA VAL A 92 -15.74 6.44 -12.22
C VAL A 92 -15.50 7.25 -13.50
N ALA A 93 -15.46 6.59 -14.66
CA ALA A 93 -15.27 7.24 -15.95
C ALA A 93 -16.45 8.18 -16.32
N GLU A 94 -17.69 7.79 -16.03
CA GLU A 94 -18.88 8.62 -16.26
C GLU A 94 -18.88 9.87 -15.36
N GLN A 95 -18.46 9.75 -14.11
CA GLN A 95 -18.37 10.87 -13.18
C GLN A 95 -17.29 11.88 -13.61
N ALA A 96 -16.15 11.40 -14.13
CA ALA A 96 -15.09 12.27 -14.67
C ALA A 96 -15.53 13.03 -15.94
N GLN A 97 -16.42 12.45 -16.76
CA GLN A 97 -16.98 13.12 -17.95
C GLN A 97 -17.99 14.22 -17.59
N LEU A 98 -18.79 14.03 -16.53
CA LEU A 98 -19.75 15.03 -16.05
C LEU A 98 -19.05 16.26 -15.44
N ASP A 99 -17.95 16.07 -14.70
CA ASP A 99 -17.16 17.16 -14.12
C ASP A 99 -16.21 17.85 -15.14
N GLY A 100 -15.98 17.24 -16.30
CA GLY A 100 -15.09 17.72 -17.36
C GLY A 100 -15.69 18.70 -18.36
N GLY A 101 -16.98 19.06 -18.22
CA GLY A 101 -17.72 19.89 -19.18
C GLY A 101 -17.39 21.39 -19.18
N ALA A 102 -16.48 21.87 -18.32
CA ALA A 102 -16.10 23.28 -18.26
C ALA A 102 -14.62 23.49 -17.95
N ALA A 103 -13.78 23.40 -18.99
CA ALA A 103 -12.67 24.35 -19.28
C ALA A 103 -11.60 23.70 -20.18
N GLU A 104 -11.33 24.37 -21.30
CA GLU A 104 -10.21 24.09 -22.20
C GLU A 104 -8.85 24.08 -21.48
N VAL A 105 -8.10 23.02 -21.77
CA VAL A 105 -6.63 22.85 -21.91
C VAL A 105 -5.69 23.84 -21.18
N ALA A 106 -4.95 23.30 -20.19
CA ALA A 106 -3.53 23.63 -20.02
C ALA A 106 -2.80 22.41 -19.44
N ASP A 107 -1.76 21.98 -20.17
CA ASP A 107 -0.90 20.81 -20.00
C ASP A 107 -0.01 20.91 -18.73
N GLY A 108 -0.07 19.90 -17.84
CA GLY A 108 0.76 19.78 -16.62
C GLY A 108 0.06 19.07 -15.44
N PRO A 109 0.80 18.36 -14.54
CA PRO A 109 0.20 17.59 -13.46
C PRO A 109 -0.40 18.53 -12.40
N ARG A 110 -1.72 18.46 -12.22
CA ARG A 110 -2.44 19.27 -11.22
C ARG A 110 -2.52 18.52 -9.89
N ASP A 111 -1.68 18.91 -8.94
CA ASP A 111 -1.92 18.62 -7.53
C ASP A 111 -3.25 19.27 -7.10
N ARG A 112 -4.25 18.45 -6.76
CA ARG A 112 -5.55 18.90 -6.25
C ARG A 112 -5.36 19.33 -4.78
N ILE A 113 -5.16 20.62 -4.55
CA ILE A 113 -5.19 21.21 -3.20
C ILE A 113 -6.66 21.37 -2.78
N PRO A 114 -7.11 20.82 -1.63
CA PRO A 114 -8.48 21.00 -1.16
C PRO A 114 -8.69 22.45 -0.68
N PRO A 115 -9.90 23.04 -0.85
CA PRO A 115 -10.17 24.38 -0.37
C PRO A 115 -10.22 24.38 1.17
N GLY A 116 -9.31 25.16 1.78
CA GLY A 116 -9.34 25.48 3.20
C GLY A 116 -10.47 26.46 3.52
N HIS A 117 -11.13 26.25 4.65
CA HIS A 117 -12.03 27.20 5.29
C HIS A 117 -11.26 28.35 5.95
#